data_AF-A0A496YA06-F1
#
_entry.id   AF-A0A496YA06-F1
#
_cell.length_a   1.000
_cell.length_b   1.000
_cell.length_c   1.000
_cell.angle_alpha   90.00
_cell.angle_beta   90.00
_cell.angle_gamma   90.00
#
_symmetry.space_group_name_H-M   'P 1'
#
loop_
_entity.id
_entity.type
_entity.pdbx_description
1 polymer ?
#
loop_
_entity_poly.entity_id
_entity_poly.type
_entity_poly.pdbx_seq_one_letter_code
_entity_poly.pdbx_strand_id
1 'polypeptide(L)'
;MRGPEELSELLEMNMKWDVFRPREKARDDPVAEAIEKKEKTIEKFAPREYRSERERFYYNYRIMPLYRARLLTFLEIVSKREQLKKDPSLLARDLFLALRNFYDPRRKADREAIAKDPAFKRKFKEVYRYFYNQESPLFEEIAEWFIAVQK
;
A
#
# COMPACT_ATOMS: atom_id res chain seq x y z
N MET A 1 29.54 20.75 -50.57
CA MET A 1 28.68 21.65 -49.77
C MET A 1 27.27 21.12 -49.93
N ARG A 2 26.64 20.65 -48.85
CA ARG A 2 25.27 20.11 -48.91
C ARG A 2 24.27 21.25 -48.71
N GLY A 3 23.28 21.34 -49.59
CA GLY A 3 22.32 22.44 -49.66
C GLY A 3 21.29 22.40 -48.53
N PRO A 4 20.61 23.52 -48.25
CA PRO A 4 19.62 23.63 -47.18
C PRO A 4 18.40 22.71 -47.35
N GLU A 5 18.21 22.11 -48.53
CA GLU A 5 17.11 21.17 -48.83
C GLU A 5 17.37 19.76 -48.24
N GLU A 6 18.61 19.26 -48.22
CA GLU A 6 18.94 17.96 -47.62
C GLU A 6 18.81 17.97 -46.08
N LEU A 7 18.87 19.14 -45.45
CA LEU A 7 18.66 19.30 -44.01
C LEU A 7 17.17 19.25 -43.63
N SER A 8 16.27 19.63 -44.54
CA SER A 8 14.82 19.50 -44.35
C SER A 8 14.37 18.04 -44.42
N GLU A 9 14.89 17.25 -45.35
CA GLU A 9 14.57 15.81 -45.43
C GLU A 9 15.07 15.03 -44.19
N LEU A 10 16.25 15.38 -43.66
CA LEU A 10 16.77 14.79 -42.43
C LEU A 10 16.02 15.22 -41.15
N LEU A 11 15.39 16.40 -41.16
CA LEU A 11 14.53 16.89 -40.06
C LEU A 11 13.12 16.29 -40.14
N GLU A 12 12.57 16.09 -41.33
CA GLU A 12 11.28 15.42 -41.53
C GLU A 12 11.33 13.92 -41.22
N MET A 13 12.45 13.24 -41.54
CA MET A 13 12.64 11.84 -41.20
C MET A 13 12.81 11.56 -39.69
N ASN A 14 13.01 12.60 -38.87
CA ASN A 14 13.29 12.45 -37.42
C ASN A 14 12.16 12.97 -36.51
N MET A 15 11.00 13.32 -37.07
CA MET A 15 9.77 13.67 -36.32
C MET A 15 8.81 12.48 -36.18
N LYS A 16 9.35 11.30 -35.86
CA LYS A 16 8.59 10.24 -35.18
C LYS A 16 9.31 9.83 -33.89
N TRP A 17 9.57 10.82 -33.05
CA TRP A 17 9.64 10.54 -31.62
C TRP A 17 8.23 10.14 -31.21
N ASP A 18 8.02 8.83 -31.16
CA ASP A 18 6.82 8.14 -30.70
C ASP A 18 6.65 8.34 -29.17
N VAL A 19 6.71 9.60 -28.72
CA VAL A 19 6.50 10.03 -27.32
C VAL A 19 5.05 9.77 -26.89
N PHE A 20 4.18 9.54 -27.85
CA PHE A 20 2.83 9.03 -27.67
C PHE A 20 2.70 7.63 -28.27
N ARG A 21 3.57 6.68 -27.89
CA ARG A 21 3.14 5.29 -27.93
C ARG A 21 1.80 5.23 -27.17
N PRO A 22 0.70 4.78 -27.79
CA PRO A 22 -0.45 4.32 -27.02
C PRO A 22 0.14 3.34 -26.03
N ARG A 23 -0.07 3.53 -24.72
CA ARG A 23 0.31 2.54 -23.70
C ARG A 23 -0.05 1.18 -24.29
N GLU A 24 0.97 0.38 -24.64
CA GLU A 24 0.77 -1.02 -24.98
C GLU A 24 -0.20 -1.52 -23.93
N LYS A 25 -1.38 -1.99 -24.38
CA LYS A 25 -2.49 -2.44 -23.53
C LYS A 25 -1.87 -3.00 -22.26
N ALA A 26 -2.09 -2.31 -21.14
CA ALA A 26 -1.51 -2.67 -19.87
C ALA A 26 -1.62 -4.18 -19.77
N ARG A 27 -0.48 -4.89 -19.74
CA ARG A 27 -0.47 -6.32 -19.47
C ARG A 27 -1.42 -6.51 -18.31
N ASP A 28 -2.41 -7.40 -18.45
CA ASP A 28 -3.33 -7.74 -17.37
C ASP A 28 -2.48 -8.00 -16.12
N ASP A 29 -2.43 -7.02 -15.24
CA ASP A 29 -1.67 -7.07 -14.00
C ASP A 29 -2.71 -7.30 -12.91
N PRO A 30 -3.05 -8.59 -12.65
CA PRO A 30 -4.15 -8.93 -11.76
C PRO A 30 -3.92 -8.39 -10.35
N VAL A 31 -2.65 -8.19 -9.94
CA VAL A 31 -2.32 -7.62 -8.64
C VAL A 31 -2.62 -6.12 -8.61
N ALA A 32 -2.27 -5.38 -9.66
CA ALA A 32 -2.60 -3.96 -9.77
C ALA A 32 -4.12 -3.73 -9.78
N GLU A 33 -4.87 -4.54 -10.56
CA GLU A 33 -6.33 -4.48 -10.59
C GLU A 33 -6.95 -4.82 -9.22
N ALA A 34 -6.43 -5.85 -8.55
CA ALA A 34 -6.88 -6.23 -7.21
C ALA A 34 -6.62 -5.12 -6.18
N ILE A 35 -5.46 -4.46 -6.24
CA ILE A 35 -5.15 -3.30 -5.39
C ILE A 35 -6.17 -2.18 -5.63
N GLU A 36 -6.39 -1.79 -6.90
CA GLU A 36 -7.35 -0.73 -7.24
C GLU A 36 -8.76 -1.05 -6.74
N LYS A 37 -9.20 -2.31 -6.88
CA LYS A 37 -10.49 -2.78 -6.38
C LYS A 37 -10.59 -2.66 -4.85
N LYS A 38 -9.51 -2.96 -4.12
CA LYS A 38 -9.46 -2.84 -2.66
C LYS A 38 -9.43 -1.38 -2.22
N GLU A 39 -8.67 -0.52 -2.88
CA GLU A 39 -8.69 0.93 -2.66
C GLU A 39 -10.11 1.47 -2.83
N LYS A 40 -10.78 1.17 -3.95
CA LYS A 40 -12.18 1.57 -4.19
C LYS A 40 -13.14 1.05 -3.11
N THR A 41 -12.93 -0.16 -2.61
CA THR A 41 -13.74 -0.73 -1.52
C THR A 41 -13.53 0.03 -0.22
N ILE A 42 -12.28 0.38 0.10
CA ILE A 42 -11.90 1.13 1.30
C ILE A 42 -12.46 2.55 1.24
N GLU A 43 -12.32 3.24 0.11
CA GLU A 43 -12.79 4.62 -0.07
C GLU A 43 -14.32 4.77 0.04
N LYS A 44 -15.09 3.66 -0.02
CA LYS A 44 -16.53 3.69 0.27
C LYS A 44 -16.85 3.92 1.75
N PHE A 45 -15.93 3.58 2.65
CA PHE A 45 -16.17 3.68 4.10
C PHE A 45 -15.15 4.53 4.85
N ALA A 46 -13.94 4.69 4.31
CA ALA A 46 -12.88 5.39 5.00
C ALA A 46 -13.18 6.91 5.08
N PRO A 47 -12.75 7.57 6.17
CA PRO A 47 -12.86 9.03 6.33
C PRO A 47 -12.21 9.77 5.16
N ARG A 48 -12.90 10.75 4.58
CA ARG A 48 -12.41 11.48 3.38
C ARG A 48 -11.24 12.41 3.71
N GLU A 49 -11.21 12.94 4.92
CA GLU A 49 -10.18 13.84 5.43
C GLU A 49 -8.79 13.21 5.47
N TYR A 50 -8.69 11.87 5.54
CA TYR A 50 -7.41 11.15 5.56
C TYR A 50 -7.04 10.51 4.22
N ARG A 51 -7.70 10.90 3.12
CA ARG A 51 -7.42 10.32 1.80
C ARG A 51 -6.00 10.62 1.34
N SER A 52 -5.49 11.82 1.58
CA SER A 52 -4.11 12.23 1.27
C SER A 52 -3.08 11.35 1.99
N GLU A 53 -3.36 11.01 3.25
CA GLU A 53 -2.52 10.19 4.11
C GLU A 53 -2.53 8.74 3.62
N ARG A 54 -3.69 8.21 3.25
CA ARG A 54 -3.78 6.88 2.64
C ARG A 54 -3.00 6.80 1.33
N GLU A 55 -3.10 7.81 0.47
CA GLU A 55 -2.33 7.87 -0.78
C GLU A 55 -0.83 7.91 -0.49
N ARG A 56 -0.40 8.84 0.38
CA ARG A 56 1.01 9.10 0.69
C ARG A 56 1.69 7.92 1.38
N PHE A 57 1.04 7.30 2.36
CA PHE A 57 1.66 6.29 3.22
C PHE A 57 1.39 4.85 2.78
N TYR A 58 0.38 4.61 1.93
CA TYR A 58 -0.02 3.25 1.55
C TYR A 58 -0.22 3.07 0.05
N TYR A 59 -1.14 3.80 -0.59
CA TYR A 59 -1.53 3.50 -1.98
C TYR A 59 -0.41 3.74 -2.99
N ASN A 60 0.45 4.73 -2.77
CA ASN A 60 1.60 4.99 -3.65
C ASN A 60 2.56 3.79 -3.78
N TYR A 61 2.58 2.86 -2.81
CA TYR A 61 3.37 1.64 -2.93
C TYR A 61 2.91 0.70 -4.05
N ARG A 62 1.72 0.91 -4.65
CA ARG A 62 1.26 0.15 -5.82
C ARG A 62 2.19 0.28 -7.03
N ILE A 63 2.98 1.36 -7.10
CA ILE A 63 3.96 1.57 -8.19
C ILE A 63 5.26 0.80 -7.94
N MET A 64 5.49 0.28 -6.73
CA MET A 64 6.72 -0.40 -6.32
C MET A 64 6.54 -1.92 -6.36
N PRO A 65 7.10 -2.65 -7.34
CA PRO A 65 6.84 -4.08 -7.52
C PRO A 65 7.11 -4.93 -6.26
N LEU A 66 8.17 -4.61 -5.51
CA LEU A 66 8.53 -5.31 -4.27
C LEU A 66 7.43 -5.25 -3.19
N TYR A 67 6.61 -4.20 -3.19
CA TYR A 67 5.61 -3.96 -2.17
C TYR A 67 4.20 -4.38 -2.60
N ARG A 68 3.92 -4.55 -3.90
CA ARG A 68 2.57 -4.80 -4.42
C ARG A 68 1.84 -5.95 -3.72
N ALA A 69 2.45 -7.12 -3.64
CA ALA A 69 1.81 -8.28 -2.99
C ALA A 69 1.51 -8.00 -1.50
N ARG A 70 2.43 -7.34 -0.80
CA ARG A 70 2.29 -7.00 0.63
C ARG A 70 1.23 -5.93 0.85
N LEU A 71 1.19 -4.93 -0.03
CA LEU A 71 0.15 -3.91 -0.06
C LEU A 71 -1.21 -4.55 -0.28
N LEU A 72 -1.34 -5.45 -1.25
CA LEU A 72 -2.61 -6.14 -1.51
C LEU A 72 -3.09 -6.90 -0.26
N THR A 73 -2.24 -7.70 0.37
CA THR A 73 -2.59 -8.41 1.61
C THR A 73 -3.02 -7.45 2.73
N PHE A 74 -2.31 -6.32 2.87
CA PHE A 74 -2.69 -5.30 3.85
C PHE A 74 -4.06 -4.70 3.54
N LEU A 75 -4.31 -4.29 2.30
CA LEU A 75 -5.59 -3.71 1.88
C LEU A 75 -6.75 -4.70 1.94
N GLU A 76 -6.49 -6.00 1.73
CA GLU A 76 -7.47 -7.06 1.93
C GLU A 76 -7.95 -7.11 3.37
N ILE A 77 -7.03 -7.11 4.34
CA ILE A 77 -7.40 -7.09 5.76
C ILE A 77 -8.09 -5.78 6.10
N VAL A 78 -7.56 -4.64 5.64
CA VAL A 78 -8.18 -3.34 5.90
C VAL A 78 -9.62 -3.28 5.38
N SER A 79 -9.88 -3.89 4.23
CA SER A 79 -11.22 -3.93 3.62
C SER A 79 -12.25 -4.73 4.41
N LYS A 80 -11.83 -5.58 5.37
CA LYS A 80 -12.72 -6.36 6.26
C LYS A 80 -13.30 -5.51 7.39
N ARG A 81 -13.80 -4.31 7.09
CA ARG A 81 -14.33 -3.37 8.09
C ARG A 81 -15.36 -4.00 9.03
N GLU A 82 -16.22 -4.91 8.54
CA GLU A 82 -17.22 -5.58 9.37
C GLU A 82 -16.61 -6.38 10.54
N GLN A 83 -15.37 -6.84 10.38
CA GLN A 83 -14.64 -7.55 11.42
C GLN A 83 -14.30 -6.64 12.61
N LEU A 84 -14.21 -5.32 12.40
CA LEU A 84 -14.01 -4.32 13.45
C LEU A 84 -15.15 -4.31 14.47
N LYS A 85 -16.36 -4.74 14.08
CA LYS A 85 -17.51 -4.87 14.98
C LYS A 85 -17.65 -6.27 15.57
N LYS A 86 -17.35 -7.30 14.77
CA LYS A 86 -17.55 -8.71 15.15
C LYS A 86 -16.46 -9.24 16.07
N ASP A 87 -15.21 -8.96 15.71
CA ASP A 87 -14.03 -9.42 16.43
C ASP A 87 -12.88 -8.41 16.23
N PRO A 88 -12.90 -7.30 17.00
CA PRO A 88 -11.90 -6.25 16.90
C PRO A 88 -10.48 -6.77 17.17
N SER A 89 -10.34 -7.74 18.07
CA SER A 89 -9.05 -8.32 18.46
C SER A 89 -8.42 -9.12 17.33
N LEU A 90 -9.21 -9.97 16.65
CA LEU A 90 -8.73 -10.71 15.50
C LEU A 90 -8.32 -9.77 14.35
N LEU A 91 -9.13 -8.74 14.08
CA LEU A 91 -8.77 -7.72 13.07
C LEU A 91 -7.47 -7.00 13.46
N ALA A 92 -7.32 -6.61 14.72
CA ALA A 92 -6.13 -5.93 15.21
C ALA A 92 -4.87 -6.77 15.03
N ARG A 93 -4.95 -8.07 15.35
CA ARG A 93 -3.85 -9.02 15.14
C ARG A 93 -3.48 -9.17 13.67
N ASP A 94 -4.48 -9.31 12.80
CA ASP A 94 -4.27 -9.44 11.35
C ASP A 94 -3.65 -8.16 10.78
N LEU A 95 -4.17 -6.98 11.17
CA LEU A 95 -3.63 -5.69 10.77
C LEU A 95 -2.19 -5.51 11.21
N PHE A 96 -1.87 -5.87 12.45
CA PHE A 96 -0.51 -5.78 12.98
C PHE A 96 0.48 -6.59 12.12
N LEU A 97 0.13 -7.86 11.84
CA LEU A 97 0.99 -8.74 11.06
C LEU A 97 1.14 -8.28 9.62
N ALA A 98 0.06 -7.81 9.00
CA ALA A 98 0.09 -7.28 7.64
C ALA A 98 0.90 -5.97 7.54
N LEU A 99 0.69 -5.05 8.48
CA LEU A 99 1.44 -3.79 8.56
C LEU A 99 2.93 -4.03 8.74
N ARG A 100 3.29 -4.99 9.60
CA ARG A 100 4.68 -5.43 9.79
C ARG A 100 5.27 -5.92 8.48
N ASN A 101 4.59 -6.87 7.83
CA ASN A 101 5.09 -7.47 6.59
C ASN A 101 5.18 -6.44 5.46
N PHE A 102 4.35 -5.40 5.50
CA PHE A 102 4.36 -4.29 4.55
C PHE A 102 5.58 -3.38 4.74
N TYR A 103 5.87 -2.94 5.97
CA TYR A 103 7.00 -2.03 6.24
C TYR A 103 8.36 -2.72 6.38
N ASP A 104 8.38 -4.01 6.75
CA ASP A 104 9.59 -4.83 6.79
C ASP A 104 9.51 -6.00 5.78
N PRO A 105 9.65 -5.71 4.47
CA PRO A 105 9.54 -6.74 3.45
C PRO A 105 10.63 -7.80 3.53
N ARG A 106 11.78 -7.48 4.15
CA ARG A 106 12.93 -8.39 4.31
C ARG A 106 12.93 -9.12 5.65
N ARG A 107 11.92 -8.90 6.51
CA ARG A 107 11.77 -9.53 7.84
C ARG A 107 13.05 -9.42 8.68
N LYS A 108 13.69 -8.25 8.64
CA LYS A 108 14.94 -8.00 9.36
C LYS A 108 14.73 -7.88 10.86
N ALA A 109 13.56 -7.43 11.29
CA ALA A 109 13.24 -7.31 12.71
C ALA A 109 12.30 -8.43 13.14
N ASP A 110 12.62 -9.02 14.28
CA ASP A 110 11.75 -10.03 14.91
C ASP A 110 10.44 -9.39 15.40
N ARG A 111 9.48 -10.23 15.79
CA ARG A 111 8.14 -9.77 16.20
C ARG A 111 8.18 -8.94 17.47
N GLU A 112 9.06 -9.28 18.39
CA GLU A 112 9.16 -8.67 19.71
C GLU A 112 9.81 -7.28 19.64
N ALA A 113 10.86 -7.16 18.84
CA ALA A 113 11.53 -5.91 18.52
C ALA A 113 10.55 -4.93 17.86
N ILE A 114 9.74 -5.38 16.91
CA ILE A 114 8.71 -4.54 16.27
C ILE A 114 7.59 -4.17 17.24
N ALA A 115 7.22 -5.07 18.16
CA ALA A 115 6.28 -4.74 19.22
C ALA A 115 6.82 -3.62 20.14
N LYS A 116 8.14 -3.57 20.35
CA LYS A 116 8.76 -2.54 21.18
C LYS A 116 9.06 -1.24 20.43
N ASP A 117 9.04 -1.24 19.10
CA ASP A 117 9.38 -0.07 18.26
C ASP A 117 8.31 1.05 18.33
N PRO A 118 8.62 2.22 18.91
CA PRO A 118 7.69 3.35 18.99
C PRO A 118 7.22 3.86 17.61
N ALA A 119 8.07 3.80 16.58
CA ALA A 119 7.72 4.23 15.25
C ALA A 119 6.66 3.31 14.64
N PHE A 120 6.80 2.00 14.84
CA PHE A 120 5.81 1.02 14.43
C PHE A 120 4.49 1.17 15.21
N LYS A 121 4.55 1.37 16.54
CA LYS A 121 3.36 1.66 17.37
C LYS A 121 2.56 2.84 16.81
N ARG A 122 3.25 3.93 16.44
CA ARG A 122 2.61 5.09 15.81
C ARG A 122 2.00 4.75 14.46
N LYS A 123 2.69 3.98 13.61
CA LYS A 123 2.15 3.54 12.32
C LYS A 123 0.91 2.68 12.48
N PHE A 124 0.87 1.83 13.50
CA PHE A 124 -0.32 1.03 13.81
C PHE A 124 -1.51 1.91 14.22
N LYS A 125 -1.30 2.91 15.08
CA LYS A 125 -2.31 3.91 15.42
C LYS A 125 -2.83 4.68 14.20
N GLU A 126 -1.92 5.07 13.31
CA GLU A 126 -2.24 5.75 12.06
C GLU A 126 -3.15 4.91 11.16
N VAL A 127 -3.02 3.57 11.13
CA VAL A 127 -3.94 2.71 10.38
C VAL A 127 -5.38 2.88 10.87
N TYR A 128 -5.61 2.81 12.18
CA TYR A 128 -6.97 2.94 12.72
C TYR A 128 -7.57 4.31 12.44
N ARG A 129 -6.74 5.35 12.60
CA ARG A 129 -7.14 6.72 12.32
C ARG A 129 -7.50 6.91 10.84
N TYR A 130 -6.58 6.55 9.93
CA TYR A 130 -6.73 6.86 8.51
C TYR A 130 -7.75 5.98 7.80
N PHE A 131 -7.95 4.74 8.23
CA PHE A 131 -8.85 3.81 7.56
C PHE A 131 -10.22 3.69 8.23
N TYR A 132 -10.33 3.93 9.53
CA TYR A 132 -11.57 3.72 10.28
C TYR A 132 -12.06 4.95 11.06
N ASN A 133 -11.26 6.00 11.18
CA ASN A 133 -11.50 7.13 12.08
C ASN A 133 -11.79 6.67 13.53
N GLN A 134 -11.02 5.69 14.00
CA GLN A 134 -11.15 5.14 15.34
C GLN A 134 -9.82 5.21 16.09
N GLU A 135 -9.90 5.16 17.40
CA GLU A 135 -8.73 4.88 18.23
C GLU A 135 -8.29 3.44 18.01
N SER A 136 -6.98 3.21 17.98
CA SER A 136 -6.48 1.84 17.96
C SER A 136 -6.66 1.21 19.34
N PRO A 137 -6.78 -0.12 19.43
CA PRO A 137 -6.60 -0.81 20.70
C PRO A 137 -5.26 -0.46 21.34
N LEU A 138 -5.15 -0.66 22.66
CA LEU A 138 -3.90 -0.45 23.36
C LEU A 138 -2.87 -1.42 22.79
N PHE A 139 -1.71 -0.88 22.46
CA PHE A 139 -0.69 -1.67 21.78
C PHE A 139 -0.15 -2.76 22.72
N GLU A 140 -0.15 -2.49 24.01
CA GLU A 140 0.26 -3.39 25.09
C GLU A 140 -0.62 -4.65 25.11
N GLU A 141 -1.94 -4.50 24.96
CA GLU A 141 -2.89 -5.63 24.83
C GLU A 141 -2.59 -6.51 23.60
N ILE A 142 -2.17 -5.86 22.51
CA ILE A 142 -1.81 -6.54 21.26
C ILE A 142 -0.44 -7.25 21.39
N ALA A 143 0.53 -6.61 22.05
CA ALA A 143 1.87 -7.16 22.24
C ALA A 143 1.84 -8.44 23.09
N GLU A 144 0.97 -8.48 24.11
CA GLU A 144 0.75 -9.67 24.93
C GLU A 144 0.29 -10.87 24.09
N TRP A 145 -0.57 -10.67 23.07
CA TRP A 145 -0.99 -11.76 22.17
C TRP A 145 0.15 -12.35 21.33
N PHE A 146 1.25 -11.61 21.15
CA PHE A 146 2.41 -12.07 20.38
C PHE A 146 3.48 -12.71 21.27
N ILE A 147 3.56 -12.32 22.54
CA ILE A 147 4.46 -12.91 23.53
C ILE A 147 3.86 -14.21 24.09
N ALA A 148 2.54 -14.25 24.34
CA ALA A 148 1.86 -15.38 24.98
C ALA A 148 1.71 -16.63 24.10
N VAL A 149 1.88 -16.52 22.78
CA VAL A 149 1.76 -17.65 21.81
C VAL A 149 3.05 -18.50 21.75
N GLN A 150 3.96 -18.36 22.72
CA GLN A 150 5.20 -19.12 22.84
C GLN A 150 5.23 -20.14 24.00
N LYS A 151 4.07 -20.51 24.58
CA LYS A 151 3.99 -21.64 25.51
C LYS A 151 3.28 -22.83 24.88
#